data_AF-A0A196N8E7-F1
#
_entry.id   AF-A0A196N8E7-F1
#
_cell.length_a   1.000
_cell.length_b   1.000
_cell.length_c   1.000
_cell.angle_alpha   90.00
_cell.angle_beta   90.00
_cell.angle_gamma   90.00
#
_symmetry.space_group_name_H-M   'P 1'
#
loop_
_entity.id
_entity.type
_entity.pdbx_description
1 polymer ?
#
loop_
_entity_poly.entity_id
_entity_poly.type
_entity_poly.pdbx_seq_one_letter_code
_entity_poly.pdbx_strand_id
1 'polypeptide(L)'
;MDRQAPPELSQTEWAAVSVAFQDAAACGCSVLSATARPSLLGRVAEALFGSRRSTPLANPRLEAIRQFVCATRRQRMPAAELVPVLADHGFNPAQIEAIALLAI
;
A
#
# COMPACT_ATOMS: atom_id res chain seq x y z
N MET A 1 15.86 15.53 -23.26
CA MET A 1 15.72 14.26 -22.50
C MET A 1 16.33 14.51 -21.14
N ASP A 2 15.54 15.06 -20.22
CA ASP A 2 15.97 15.28 -18.85
C ASP A 2 16.18 13.92 -18.18
N ARG A 3 17.41 13.66 -17.72
CA ARG A 3 17.70 12.52 -16.84
C ARG A 3 16.96 12.79 -15.53
N GLN A 4 15.78 12.19 -15.36
CA GLN A 4 15.13 12.14 -14.06
C GLN A 4 16.11 11.48 -13.09
N ALA A 5 16.46 12.19 -12.01
CA ALA A 5 17.26 11.63 -10.93
C ALA A 5 16.60 10.33 -10.45
N PRO A 6 17.38 9.31 -10.05
CA PRO A 6 16.81 8.07 -9.55
C PRO A 6 15.80 8.38 -8.44
N PRO A 7 14.63 7.71 -8.41
CA PRO A 7 13.62 7.97 -7.40
C PRO A 7 14.18 7.62 -6.02
N GLU A 8 14.65 8.62 -5.28
CA GLU A 8 15.19 8.41 -3.94
C GLU A 8 14.04 8.38 -2.93
N LEU A 9 13.86 7.23 -2.29
CA LEU A 9 13.07 7.09 -1.08
C LEU A 9 14.01 7.13 0.12
N SER A 10 13.58 7.80 1.17
CA SER A 10 14.24 7.78 2.47
C SER A 10 14.19 6.38 3.10
N GLN A 11 15.05 6.15 4.11
CA GLN A 11 15.10 4.87 4.81
C GLN A 11 13.76 4.48 5.47
N THR A 12 13.02 5.46 6.00
CA THR A 12 11.72 5.23 6.65
C THR A 12 10.63 4.90 5.64
N GLU A 13 10.69 5.46 4.44
CA GLU A 13 9.81 5.10 3.32
C GLU A 13 10.10 3.68 2.82
N TRP A 14 11.37 3.29 2.72
CA TRP A 14 11.76 1.90 2.43
C TRP A 14 11.29 0.91 3.51
N ALA A 15 11.33 1.32 4.77
CA ALA A 15 10.76 0.52 5.85
C ALA A 15 9.25 0.36 5.68
N ALA A 16 8.52 1.42 5.30
CA ALA A 16 7.09 1.34 5.03
C ALA A 16 6.75 0.41 3.85
N VAL A 17 7.53 0.46 2.76
CA VAL A 17 7.42 -0.50 1.64
C VAL A 17 7.58 -1.94 2.13
N SER A 18 8.60 -2.19 2.98
CA SER A 18 8.88 -3.53 3.52
C SER A 18 7.74 -4.04 4.41
N VAL A 19 7.20 -3.19 5.29
CA VAL A 19 6.03 -3.50 6.12
C VAL A 19 4.82 -3.83 5.25
N ALA A 20 4.58 -3.06 4.19
CA ALA A 20 3.47 -3.31 3.27
C ALA A 20 3.57 -4.67 2.56
N PHE A 21 4.79 -5.10 2.20
CA PHE A 21 5.02 -6.42 1.64
C PHE A 21 4.73 -7.56 2.63
N GLN A 22 5.10 -7.38 3.90
CA GLN A 22 4.82 -8.33 4.97
C GLN A 22 3.32 -8.44 5.23
N ASP A 23 2.62 -7.30 5.28
CA ASP A 23 1.16 -7.24 5.42
C ASP A 23 0.45 -7.97 4.29
N ALA A 24 0.88 -7.74 3.04
CA ALA A 24 0.33 -8.41 1.87
C ALA A 24 0.51 -9.94 1.92
N ALA A 25 1.64 -10.42 2.43
CA ALA A 25 1.95 -11.85 2.53
C ALA A 25 1.23 -12.54 3.71
N ALA A 26 1.06 -11.84 4.84
CA ALA A 26 0.58 -12.45 6.07
C ALA A 26 -0.94 -12.65 6.12
N CYS A 27 -1.74 -11.67 5.64
CA CYS A 27 -3.20 -11.70 5.83
C CYS A 27 -4.02 -11.20 4.64
N GLY A 28 -3.36 -10.76 3.56
CA GLY A 28 -3.99 -9.91 2.55
C GLY A 28 -4.22 -8.52 3.13
N CYS A 29 -3.95 -7.50 2.32
CA CYS A 29 -4.02 -6.13 2.81
C CYS A 29 -5.45 -5.77 3.19
N SER A 30 -5.71 -5.67 4.50
CA SER A 30 -6.97 -5.13 5.02
C SER A 30 -6.94 -3.63 4.78
N VAL A 31 -7.27 -3.23 3.55
CA VAL A 31 -7.56 -1.82 3.27
C VAL A 31 -8.77 -1.50 4.15
N LEU A 32 -8.58 -0.61 5.12
CA LEU A 32 -9.67 0.05 5.84
C LEU A 32 -10.39 0.98 4.85
N SER A 33 -10.98 0.44 3.79
CA SER A 33 -11.99 1.16 3.06
C SER A 33 -13.19 1.22 3.99
N ALA A 34 -13.43 2.40 4.57
CA ALA A 34 -14.63 2.71 5.34
C ALA A 34 -15.94 2.44 4.55
N THR A 35 -15.84 2.14 3.26
CA THR A 35 -16.93 1.86 2.32
C THR A 35 -17.00 0.41 1.81
N ALA A 36 -16.01 -0.46 2.12
CA ALA A 36 -16.03 -1.84 1.65
C ALA A 36 -16.96 -2.69 2.54
N ARG A 37 -18.14 -3.05 2.03
CA ARG A 37 -19.05 -3.98 2.71
C ARG A 37 -18.36 -5.33 2.91
N PRO A 38 -18.26 -5.85 4.15
CA PRO A 38 -17.64 -7.16 4.38
C PRO A 38 -18.45 -8.24 3.67
N SER A 39 -17.80 -9.01 2.80
CA SER A 39 -18.41 -10.17 2.13
C SER A 39 -18.64 -11.31 3.13
N LEU A 40 -19.64 -12.16 2.88
CA LEU A 40 -19.94 -13.33 3.73
C LEU A 40 -18.71 -14.24 3.91
N LEU A 41 -17.93 -14.43 2.84
CA LEU A 41 -16.67 -15.18 2.88
C LEU A 41 -15.62 -14.50 3.76
N GLY A 42 -15.51 -13.16 3.72
CA GLY A 42 -14.61 -12.39 4.57
C GLY A 42 -14.92 -12.55 6.06
N ARG A 43 -16.20 -12.59 6.43
CA ARG A 43 -16.62 -12.80 7.83
C ARG A 43 -16.31 -14.20 8.35
N VAL A 44 -16.43 -15.23 7.50
CA VAL A 44 -16.06 -16.61 7.88
C VAL A 44 -14.55 -16.74 8.06
N ALA A 45 -13.76 -16.12 7.18
CA ALA A 45 -12.31 -16.08 7.33
C ALA A 45 -11.89 -15.33 8.61
N GLU A 46 -12.49 -14.16 8.90
CA GLU A 46 -12.25 -13.43 10.16
C GLU A 46 -12.63 -14.23 11.41
N ALA A 47 -13.72 -15.01 11.36
CA ALA A 47 -14.15 -15.83 12.49
C ALA A 47 -13.21 -17.00 12.76
N LEU A 48 -12.58 -17.57 11.73
CA LEU A 48 -11.68 -18.72 11.85
C LEU A 48 -10.23 -18.33 12.16
N PHE A 49 -9.74 -17.22 11.59
CA PHE A 49 -8.33 -16.81 11.71
C PHE A 49 -8.12 -15.56 12.58
N GLY A 50 -9.20 -14.93 13.04
CA GLY A 50 -9.20 -13.67 13.78
C GLY A 50 -9.13 -12.45 12.86
N SER A 51 -9.79 -11.36 13.24
CA SER A 51 -9.68 -10.07 12.55
C SER A 51 -8.49 -9.28 13.12
N ARG A 52 -7.31 -9.39 12.51
CA ARG A 52 -6.21 -8.48 12.83
C ARG A 52 -6.43 -7.19 12.06
N ARG A 53 -7.18 -6.24 12.65
CA ARG A 53 -7.26 -4.88 12.10
C ARG A 53 -5.85 -4.30 12.14
N SER A 54 -5.25 -4.11 10.98
CA SER A 54 -3.93 -3.48 10.90
C SER A 54 -4.08 -2.03 11.37
N THR A 55 -3.37 -1.68 12.43
CA THR A 55 -3.32 -0.30 12.94
C THR A 55 -2.65 0.56 11.87
N PRO A 56 -3.26 1.67 11.43
CA PRO A 56 -2.64 2.54 10.44
C PRO A 56 -1.29 3.05 10.97
N LEU A 57 -0.33 3.25 10.07
CA LEU A 57 0.96 3.85 10.42
C LEU A 57 0.73 5.27 10.95
N ALA A 58 1.48 5.66 11.98
CA ALA A 58 1.34 6.96 12.63
C ALA A 58 1.63 8.15 11.68
N ASN A 59 2.46 7.92 10.66
CA ASN A 59 2.76 8.92 9.65
C ASN A 59 1.86 8.69 8.41
N PRO A 60 1.01 9.67 8.03
CA PRO A 60 0.09 9.51 6.90
C PRO A 60 0.80 9.29 5.57
N ARG A 61 2.00 9.86 5.38
CA ARG A 61 2.83 9.63 4.17
C ARG A 61 3.30 8.18 4.07
N LEU A 62 3.64 7.56 5.20
CA LEU A 62 4.03 6.15 5.23
C LEU A 62 2.81 5.21 5.07
N GLU A 63 1.67 5.60 5.62
CA GLU A 63 0.41 4.88 5.44
C GLU A 63 -0.04 4.88 3.97
N ALA A 64 0.14 5.98 3.25
CA ALA A 64 -0.14 6.05 1.81
C ALA A 64 0.72 5.07 1.00
N ILE A 65 2.03 4.99 1.29
CA ILE A 65 2.91 3.97 0.70
C ILE A 65 2.37 2.57 1.01
N ARG A 66 2.04 2.31 2.29
CA ARG A 66 1.57 1.00 2.73
C ARG A 66 0.33 0.57 1.96
N GLN A 67 -0.67 1.45 1.86
CA GLN A 67 -1.92 1.18 1.13
C GLN A 67 -1.68 0.95 -0.37
N PHE A 68 -0.84 1.76 -1.01
CA PHE A 68 -0.55 1.66 -2.44
C PHE A 68 0.15 0.36 -2.81
N VAL A 69 1.21 -0.01 -2.08
CA VAL A 69 1.92 -1.29 -2.29
C VAL A 69 0.98 -2.46 -2.09
N CYS A 70 0.18 -2.40 -1.02
CA CYS A 70 -0.80 -3.42 -0.69
C CYS A 70 -1.86 -3.64 -1.77
N ALA A 71 -2.49 -2.55 -2.24
CA ALA A 71 -3.50 -2.60 -3.28
C ALA A 71 -2.91 -3.08 -4.60
N THR A 72 -1.72 -2.57 -4.96
CA THR A 72 -1.02 -2.95 -6.19
C THR A 72 -0.70 -4.44 -6.22
N ARG A 73 -0.17 -4.98 -5.12
CA ARG A 73 0.20 -6.40 -5.02
C ARG A 73 -1.00 -7.33 -5.04
N ARG A 74 -2.09 -6.93 -4.39
CA ARG A 74 -3.34 -7.69 -4.36
C ARG A 74 -3.97 -7.78 -5.75
N GLN A 75 -3.95 -6.69 -6.50
CA GLN A 75 -4.59 -6.61 -7.83
C GLN A 75 -3.65 -6.99 -8.97
N ARG A 76 -2.34 -7.15 -8.70
CA ARG A 76 -1.28 -7.37 -9.70
C ARG A 76 -1.28 -6.29 -10.79
N MET A 77 -1.67 -5.07 -10.42
CA MET A 77 -1.70 -3.89 -11.28
C MET A 77 -1.56 -2.64 -10.41
N PRO A 78 -0.98 -1.53 -10.92
CA PRO A 78 -0.83 -0.30 -10.15
C PRO A 78 -2.18 0.20 -9.64
N ALA A 79 -2.26 0.52 -8.34
CA ALA A 79 -3.46 1.09 -7.72
C ALA A 79 -3.64 2.56 -8.12
N ALA A 80 -4.14 2.79 -9.33
CA ALA A 80 -4.27 4.12 -9.95
C ALA A 80 -5.08 5.10 -9.09
N GLU A 81 -6.04 4.61 -8.31
CA GLU A 81 -6.87 5.38 -7.39
C GLU A 81 -6.09 5.98 -6.20
N LEU A 82 -4.93 5.42 -5.86
CA LEU A 82 -4.08 5.88 -4.76
C LEU A 82 -2.91 6.75 -5.23
N VAL A 83 -2.68 6.87 -6.55
CA VAL A 83 -1.63 7.73 -7.11
C VAL A 83 -1.78 9.20 -6.69
N PRO A 84 -2.98 9.82 -6.72
CA PRO A 84 -3.15 11.20 -6.24
C PRO A 84 -2.82 11.35 -4.76
N VAL A 85 -3.12 10.35 -3.93
CA VAL A 85 -2.81 10.37 -2.48
C VAL A 85 -1.30 10.40 -2.25
N LEU A 86 -0.52 9.64 -3.03
CA LEU A 86 0.95 9.72 -2.95
C LEU A 86 1.46 11.08 -3.45
N ALA A 87 0.87 11.62 -4.52
CA ALA A 87 1.25 12.94 -5.03
C ALA A 87 0.99 14.06 -4.00
N ASP A 88 -0.15 14.01 -3.29
CA ASP A 88 -0.48 14.95 -2.21
C ASP A 88 0.51 14.89 -1.05
N HIS A 89 1.13 13.72 -0.84
CA HIS A 89 2.22 13.56 0.12
C HIS A 89 3.60 13.97 -0.43
N GLY A 90 3.70 14.43 -1.66
CA GLY A 90 4.92 14.94 -2.28
C GLY A 90 5.77 13.91 -3.00
N PHE A 91 5.23 12.72 -3.31
CA PHE A 91 5.90 11.78 -4.20
C PHE A 91 5.80 12.23 -5.65
N ASN A 92 6.92 12.19 -6.37
CA ASN A 92 6.92 12.48 -7.80
C ASN A 92 6.50 11.25 -8.63
N PRO A 93 6.12 11.42 -9.91
CA PRO A 93 5.67 10.31 -10.76
C PRO A 93 6.67 9.16 -10.87
N ALA A 94 7.97 9.45 -10.95
CA ALA A 94 9.01 8.42 -11.05
C ALA A 94 9.14 7.59 -9.76
N GLN A 95 8.96 8.21 -8.59
CA GLN A 95 8.92 7.49 -7.30
C GLN A 95 7.70 6.58 -7.22
N ILE A 96 6.53 7.06 -7.64
CA ILE A 96 5.30 6.28 -7.62
C ILE A 96 5.41 5.07 -8.57
N GLU A 97 5.94 5.28 -9.77
CA GLU A 97 6.19 4.22 -10.74
C GLU A 97 7.19 3.18 -10.20
N ALA A 98 8.29 3.62 -9.58
CA ALA A 98 9.26 2.71 -8.99
C ALA A 98 8.66 1.85 -7.87
N ILE A 99 7.82 2.43 -7.00
CA ILE A 99 7.11 1.67 -5.97
C ILE A 99 6.15 0.66 -6.62
N ALA A 100 5.45 1.05 -7.69
CA ALA A 100 4.52 0.16 -8.40
C ALA A 100 5.22 -1.04 -9.02
N LEU A 101 6.38 -0.82 -9.68
CA LEU A 101 7.18 -1.87 -10.30
C LEU A 101 7.68 -2.92 -9.30
N LEU A 102 7.94 -2.52 -8.05
CA LEU A 102 8.33 -3.44 -6.99
C LEU A 102 7.13 -4.26 -6.45
N ALA A 103 5.93 -3.69 -6.52
CA ALA A 103 4.75 -4.22 -5.86
C ALA A 103 3.94 -5.23 -6.70
N ILE A 104 4.10 -5.24 -8.03
CA ILE A 104 3.39 -6.13 -8.97
C ILE A 104 3.84 -7.60 -8.87
#